data_AF-A0A495JW92-F1
#
_entry.id   AF-A0A495JW92-F1
#
_cell.length_a   1.000
_cell.length_b   1.000
_cell.length_c   1.000
_cell.angle_alpha   90.00
_cell.angle_beta   90.00
_cell.angle_gamma   90.00
#
_symmetry.space_group_name_H-M   'P 1'
#
loop_
_entity.id
_entity.type
_entity.pdbx_description
1 polymer ?
#
loop_
_entity_poly.entity_id
_entity_poly.type
_entity_poly.pdbx_seq_one_letter_code
_entity_poly.pdbx_strand_id
1 'polypeptide(L)'
;MNRQPRAVQQRKALGRRIRAHRLALGFTSRDVAAQVGTSHSRMTGIETVNQDVLSGTLIDVAEVVGLHVALVGDHHLPLLELTAAEVRELVVAAALWADQSDDTTLHDALAKLTSKESA
;
A
#
# COMPACT_ATOMS: atom_id res chain seq x y z
N MET A 1 24.37 -3.29 -5.57
CA MET A 1 23.90 -3.17 -4.17
C MET A 1 22.79 -4.17 -3.96
N ASN A 2 23.04 -5.26 -3.21
CA ASN A 2 22.03 -6.31 -2.99
C ASN A 2 20.87 -5.72 -2.18
N ARG A 3 19.64 -5.98 -2.63
CA ARG A 3 18.45 -5.49 -1.94
C ARG A 3 18.11 -6.36 -0.76
N GLN A 4 17.73 -5.69 0.32
CA GLN A 4 17.13 -6.30 1.50
C GLN A 4 15.92 -7.17 1.08
N PRO A 5 15.78 -8.41 1.57
CA PRO A 5 14.67 -9.31 1.21
C PRO A 5 13.27 -8.69 1.38
N ARG A 6 13.09 -7.82 2.39
CA ARG A 6 11.84 -7.10 2.65
C ARG A 6 11.44 -6.15 1.50
N ALA A 7 12.41 -5.45 0.92
CA ALA A 7 12.18 -4.54 -0.21
C ALA A 7 11.77 -5.27 -1.51
N VAL A 8 12.04 -6.58 -1.60
CA VAL A 8 11.59 -7.44 -2.70
C VAL A 8 10.12 -7.83 -2.50
N GLN A 9 9.72 -8.21 -1.28
CA GLN A 9 8.33 -8.61 -0.99
C GLN A 9 7.35 -7.45 -1.13
N GLN A 10 7.71 -6.26 -0.66
CA GLN A 10 6.89 -5.05 -0.80
C GLN A 10 6.60 -4.72 -2.27
N ARG A 11 7.61 -4.81 -3.12
CA ARG A 11 7.42 -4.63 -4.57
C ARG A 11 6.50 -5.70 -5.15
N LYS A 12 6.64 -6.96 -4.73
CA LYS A 12 5.74 -8.05 -5.18
C LYS A 12 4.30 -7.77 -4.79
N ALA A 13 4.06 -7.26 -3.59
CA ALA A 13 2.73 -6.86 -3.16
C ALA A 13 2.18 -5.69 -4.01
N LEU A 14 3.01 -4.68 -4.29
CA LEU A 14 2.64 -3.56 -5.15
C LEU A 14 2.30 -4.01 -6.58
N GLY A 15 3.14 -4.82 -7.22
CA GLY A 15 2.90 -5.35 -8.57
C GLY A 15 1.60 -6.16 -8.66
N ARG A 16 1.30 -6.97 -7.63
CA ARG A 16 0.00 -7.68 -7.53
C ARG A 16 -1.18 -6.74 -7.41
N ARG A 17 -1.07 -5.68 -6.59
CA ARG A 17 -2.13 -4.67 -6.42
C ARG A 17 -2.41 -3.94 -7.73
N ILE A 18 -1.36 -3.47 -8.41
CA ILE A 18 -1.46 -2.80 -9.72
C ILE A 18 -2.20 -3.71 -10.71
N ARG A 19 -1.79 -4.98 -10.81
CA ARG A 19 -2.44 -5.96 -11.70
C ARG A 19 -3.91 -6.17 -11.35
N ALA A 20 -4.25 -6.31 -10.07
CA ALA A 20 -5.63 -6.53 -9.64
C ALA A 20 -6.54 -5.35 -10.00
N HIS A 21 -6.09 -4.12 -9.73
CA HIS A 21 -6.83 -2.91 -10.07
C HIS A 21 -6.99 -2.75 -11.58
N ARG A 22 -5.91 -2.95 -12.34
CA ARG A 22 -5.97 -2.92 -13.80
C ARG A 22 -7.04 -3.88 -14.36
N LEU A 23 -7.05 -5.12 -13.87
CA LEU A 23 -8.03 -6.12 -14.30
C LEU A 23 -9.45 -5.76 -13.88
N ALA A 24 -9.65 -5.18 -12.69
CA ALA A 24 -10.95 -4.70 -12.23
C ALA A 24 -11.51 -3.57 -13.10
N LEU A 25 -10.63 -2.75 -13.69
CA LEU A 25 -10.99 -1.69 -14.64
C LEU A 25 -11.16 -2.20 -16.08
N GLY A 26 -10.96 -3.49 -16.34
CA GLY A 26 -11.05 -4.08 -17.67
C GLY A 26 -9.88 -3.75 -18.60
N PHE A 27 -8.80 -3.15 -18.08
CA PHE A 27 -7.62 -2.81 -18.87
C PHE A 27 -6.71 -4.01 -19.08
N THR A 28 -6.10 -4.09 -20.26
CA THR A 28 -4.95 -4.96 -20.52
C THR A 28 -3.65 -4.29 -20.10
N SER A 29 -2.59 -5.06 -19.90
CA SER A 29 -1.26 -4.50 -19.63
C SER A 29 -0.75 -3.60 -20.76
N ARG A 30 -1.25 -3.77 -22.00
CA ARG A 30 -0.92 -2.90 -23.13
C ARG A 30 -1.60 -1.55 -23.03
N ASP A 31 -2.85 -1.52 -22.57
CA ASP A 31 -3.62 -0.27 -22.46
C ASP A 31 -2.96 0.67 -21.46
N VAL A 32 -2.64 0.16 -20.27
CA VAL A 32 -1.91 0.94 -19.24
C VAL A 32 -0.52 1.35 -19.74
N ALA A 33 0.20 0.45 -20.42
CA ALA A 33 1.50 0.77 -20.97
C ALA A 33 1.44 1.92 -21.98
N ALA A 34 0.46 1.91 -22.89
CA ALA A 34 0.25 2.95 -23.87
C ALA A 34 -0.10 4.29 -23.20
N GLN A 35 -0.94 4.26 -22.17
CA GLN A 35 -1.39 5.46 -21.45
C GLN A 35 -0.26 6.13 -20.66
N VAL A 36 0.65 5.33 -20.09
CA VAL A 36 1.84 5.82 -19.36
C VAL A 36 3.01 6.16 -20.30
N GLY A 37 2.94 5.77 -21.58
CA GLY A 37 4.06 5.96 -22.52
C GLY A 37 5.23 5.01 -22.25
N THR A 38 4.94 3.77 -21.85
CA THR A 38 5.94 2.72 -21.61
C THR A 38 5.70 1.47 -22.47
N SER A 39 6.63 0.52 -22.43
CA SER A 39 6.49 -0.73 -23.19
C SER A 39 5.62 -1.76 -22.45
N HIS A 40 4.94 -2.61 -23.22
CA HIS A 40 4.19 -3.75 -22.66
C HIS A 40 5.06 -4.68 -21.81
N SER A 41 6.31 -4.92 -22.23
CA SER A 41 7.26 -5.75 -21.47
C SER A 41 7.60 -5.12 -20.13
N ARG A 42 7.77 -3.80 -20.08
CA ARG A 42 8.03 -3.04 -18.87
C ARG A 42 6.84 -3.04 -17.92
N MET A 43 5.62 -2.87 -18.44
CA MET A 43 4.39 -3.00 -17.64
C MET A 43 4.25 -4.41 -17.06
N THR A 44 4.52 -5.45 -17.84
CA THR A 44 4.54 -6.83 -17.33
C THR A 44 5.60 -7.00 -16.23
N GLY A 45 6.79 -6.43 -16.44
CA GLY A 45 7.88 -6.44 -15.45
C GLY A 45 7.54 -5.72 -14.15
N ILE A 46 6.73 -4.64 -14.20
CA ILE A 46 6.18 -3.95 -13.03
C ILE A 46 5.26 -4.88 -12.23
N GLU A 47 4.34 -5.57 -12.91
CA GLU A 47 3.37 -6.46 -12.27
C GLU A 47 4.01 -7.71 -11.67
N THR A 48 5.08 -8.23 -12.30
CA THR A 48 5.76 -9.45 -11.88
C THR A 48 7.02 -9.20 -11.05
N VAL A 49 7.46 -7.94 -10.91
CA VAL A 49 8.67 -7.53 -10.16
C VAL A 49 9.95 -8.11 -10.75
N ASN A 50 9.97 -8.30 -12.07
CA ASN A 50 11.16 -8.76 -12.78
C ASN A 50 12.09 -7.61 -13.19
N GLN A 51 11.70 -6.35 -12.95
CA GLN A 51 12.49 -5.18 -13.32
C GLN A 51 12.44 -4.08 -12.26
N ASP A 52 13.53 -3.32 -12.21
CA ASP A 52 13.54 -2.05 -11.53
C ASP A 52 12.91 -0.97 -12.35
N VAL A 53 12.03 -0.24 -11.69
CA VAL A 53 11.20 0.76 -12.31
C VAL A 53 11.40 2.03 -11.51
N LEU A 54 11.58 3.14 -12.22
CA LEU A 54 11.70 4.45 -11.61
C LEU A 54 10.42 4.78 -10.84
N SER A 55 10.55 5.45 -9.69
CA SER A 55 9.40 5.83 -8.88
C SER A 55 8.37 6.64 -9.66
N GLY A 56 8.81 7.55 -10.55
CA GLY A 56 7.92 8.32 -11.42
C GLY A 56 7.00 7.42 -12.27
N THR A 57 7.56 6.44 -12.96
CA THR A 57 6.75 5.49 -13.76
C THR A 57 5.77 4.69 -12.91
N LEU A 58 6.11 4.39 -11.64
CA LEU A 58 5.18 3.72 -10.73
C LEU A 58 4.03 4.64 -10.28
N ILE A 59 4.28 5.94 -10.13
CA ILE A 59 3.24 6.96 -9.88
C ILE A 59 2.27 6.98 -11.06
N ASP A 60 2.80 7.12 -12.28
CA ASP A 60 1.97 7.25 -13.48
C ASP A 60 1.10 5.99 -13.70
N VAL A 61 1.67 4.79 -13.53
CA VAL A 61 0.93 3.53 -13.63
C VAL A 61 -0.17 3.44 -12.58
N ALA A 62 0.14 3.84 -11.35
CA ALA A 62 -0.80 3.83 -10.25
C ALA A 62 -2.00 4.75 -10.49
N GLU A 63 -1.74 5.97 -10.95
CA GLU A 63 -2.77 6.95 -11.29
C GLU A 63 -3.71 6.40 -12.36
N VAL A 64 -3.16 5.81 -13.42
CA VAL A 64 -3.95 5.18 -14.50
C VAL A 64 -4.87 4.07 -14.00
N VAL A 65 -4.42 3.26 -13.03
CA VAL A 65 -5.24 2.17 -12.48
C VAL A 65 -6.10 2.60 -11.29
N GLY A 66 -6.24 3.92 -11.05
CA GLY A 66 -7.04 4.46 -9.96
C GLY A 66 -6.50 4.11 -8.58
N LEU A 67 -5.22 3.74 -8.48
CA LEU A 67 -4.52 3.62 -7.21
C LEU A 67 -3.98 4.99 -6.87
N HIS A 68 -4.57 5.65 -5.87
CA HIS A 68 -3.87 6.69 -5.14
C HIS A 68 -2.68 6.05 -4.43
N VAL A 69 -1.54 5.99 -5.10
CA VAL A 69 -0.31 5.67 -4.40
C VAL A 69 0.13 7.00 -3.82
N ALA A 70 -0.09 7.16 -2.53
CA ALA A 70 0.58 8.17 -1.73
C ALA A 70 2.08 7.97 -1.95
N LEU A 71 2.64 8.66 -2.93
CA LEU A 71 4.04 8.52 -3.33
C LEU A 71 4.74 9.80 -2.94
N VAL A 72 5.57 9.66 -1.91
CA VAL A 72 6.99 10.07 -1.84
C VAL A 72 7.41 10.44 -0.42
N GLY A 73 6.49 10.81 0.48
CA GLY A 73 6.81 11.22 1.86
C GLY A 73 6.17 10.35 2.95
N ASP A 74 4.88 10.06 2.84
CA ASP A 74 4.13 9.50 3.96
C ASP A 74 3.79 8.03 3.71
N HIS A 75 4.64 7.19 4.30
CA HIS A 75 4.35 5.88 4.89
C HIS A 75 5.46 4.86 4.63
N HIS A 76 6.65 5.22 5.10
CA HIS A 76 7.37 4.39 6.07
C HIS A 76 6.65 4.39 7.44
N LEU A 77 5.32 4.46 7.46
CA LEU A 77 4.62 3.68 8.45
C LEU A 77 4.94 2.25 8.04
N PRO A 78 5.61 1.46 8.88
CA PRO A 78 5.20 0.09 8.93
C PRO A 78 3.69 0.18 9.24
N LEU A 79 2.85 0.07 8.22
CA LEU A 79 1.63 -0.69 8.37
C LEU A 79 2.08 -2.14 8.15
N LEU A 80 3.11 -2.58 8.91
CA LEU A 80 2.92 -3.40 10.08
C LEU A 80 2.25 -4.68 9.58
N GLU A 81 3.08 -5.59 9.06
CA GLU A 81 2.79 -7.04 9.07
C GLU A 81 2.73 -7.50 10.53
N LEU A 82 1.83 -6.89 11.32
CA LEU A 82 1.57 -7.33 12.66
C LEU A 82 0.65 -8.53 12.55
N THR A 83 1.05 -9.59 13.23
CA THR A 83 0.13 -10.66 13.57
C THR A 83 -1.07 -10.09 14.33
N ALA A 84 -2.20 -10.80 14.33
CA ALA A 84 -3.35 -10.38 15.11
C ALA A 84 -3.03 -10.14 16.60
N ALA A 85 -1.98 -10.78 17.13
CA ALA A 85 -1.51 -10.54 18.49
C ALA A 85 -0.85 -9.17 18.63
N GLU A 86 0.07 -8.82 17.74
CA GLU A 86 0.78 -7.55 17.80
C GLU A 86 -0.14 -6.36 17.45
N VAL A 87 -1.15 -6.56 16.59
CA VAL A 87 -2.21 -5.55 16.37
C VAL A 87 -2.97 -5.28 17.67
N ARG A 88 -3.30 -6.33 18.44
CA ARG A 88 -3.95 -6.16 19.75
C ARG A 88 -3.06 -5.40 20.73
N GLU A 89 -1.77 -5.71 20.79
CA GLU A 89 -0.83 -4.99 21.65
C GLU A 89 -0.72 -3.51 21.28
N LEU A 90 -0.69 -3.19 19.99
CA LEU A 90 -0.66 -1.81 19.52
C LEU A 90 -1.93 -1.04 19.92
N VAL A 91 -3.11 -1.66 19.77
CA VAL A 91 -4.38 -1.05 20.17
C VAL A 91 -4.41 -0.78 21.68
N VAL A 92 -3.89 -1.70 22.49
CA VAL A 92 -3.79 -1.52 23.95
C VAL A 92 -2.84 -0.36 24.31
N ALA A 93 -1.67 -0.31 23.68
CA ALA A 93 -0.71 0.77 23.92
C ALA A 93 -1.28 2.15 23.51
N ALA A 94 -1.99 2.21 22.39
CA ALA A 94 -2.65 3.44 21.94
C ALA A 94 -3.75 3.89 22.92
N ALA A 95 -4.53 2.97 23.49
CA ALA A 95 -5.54 3.30 24.49
C ALA A 95 -4.94 3.85 25.79
N LEU A 96 -3.83 3.26 26.26
CA LEU A 96 -3.12 3.76 27.44
C LEU A 96 -2.53 5.17 27.24
N TRP A 97 -2.06 5.47 26.03
CA TRP A 97 -1.56 6.79 25.70
C TRP A 97 -2.68 7.81 25.54
N ALA A 98 -3.80 7.42 24.92
CA ALA A 98 -5.00 8.26 24.83
C ALA A 98 -5.48 8.67 26.23
N ASP A 99 -5.57 7.74 27.18
CA ASP A 99 -5.97 8.05 28.57
C ASP A 99 -5.06 9.08 29.29
N GLN A 100 -3.82 9.24 28.81
CA GLN A 100 -2.84 10.19 29.33
C GLN A 100 -2.75 11.49 28.51
N SER A 101 -3.50 11.61 27.42
CA SER A 101 -3.47 12.75 26.50
C SER A 101 -4.87 13.31 26.29
N ASP A 102 -5.02 14.63 26.22
CA ASP A 102 -6.31 15.27 25.91
C ASP A 102 -6.68 15.19 24.40
N ASP A 103 -6.12 14.22 23.66
CA ASP A 103 -6.35 14.07 22.22
C ASP A 103 -7.69 13.37 21.93
N THR A 104 -8.74 14.19 21.90
CA THR A 104 -10.11 13.77 21.54
C THR A 104 -10.20 13.07 20.18
N THR A 105 -9.34 13.39 19.22
CA THR A 105 -9.38 12.73 17.90
C THR A 105 -8.88 11.29 17.95
N LEU A 106 -7.90 11.02 18.81
CA LEU A 106 -7.43 9.66 19.05
C LEU A 106 -8.46 8.82 19.81
N HIS A 107 -9.14 9.41 20.80
CA HIS A 107 -10.21 8.74 21.53
C HIS A 107 -11.35 8.28 20.61
N ASP A 108 -11.79 9.15 19.71
CA ASP A 108 -12.85 8.83 18.74
C ASP A 108 -12.44 7.72 17.77
N ALA A 109 -11.17 7.71 17.33
CA ALA A 109 -10.64 6.66 16.46
C ALA A 109 -10.58 5.29 17.17
N LEU A 110 -10.13 5.26 18.42
CA LEU A 110 -10.08 4.05 19.25
C LEU A 110 -11.45 3.49 19.58
N ALA A 111 -12.43 4.35 19.89
CA ALA A 111 -13.79 3.94 20.15
C ALA A 111 -14.42 3.24 18.93
N LYS A 112 -14.21 3.78 17.72
CA LYS A 112 -14.68 3.15 16.48
C LYS A 112 -14.05 1.78 16.25
N LEU A 113 -12.73 1.65 16.49
CA LEU A 113 -11.98 0.41 16.29
C LEU A 113 -12.35 -0.71 17.28
N THR A 114 -12.80 -0.35 18.48
CA THR A 114 -13.11 -1.31 19.56
C THR A 114 -14.60 -1.59 19.73
N SER A 115 -15.47 -0.79 19.08
CA SER A 115 -16.92 -1.01 19.08
C SER A 115 -17.30 -2.27 18.30
N LYS A 116 -18.20 -3.08 18.86
CA LYS A 116 -18.65 -4.38 18.31
C LYS A 116 -19.56 -4.26 17.05
N GLU A 117 -19.78 -3.07 16.51
CA GLU A 117 -20.79 -2.84 15.47
C GLU A 117 -20.31 -2.99 14.02
N SER A 118 -19.06 -3.41 13.79
CA SER A 118 -18.56 -3.73 12.44
C SER A 118 -18.19 -5.21 12.32
N ALA A 119 -19.20 -6.09 12.43
CA ALA A 119 -19.14 -7.49 12.02
C ALA A 119 -20.50 -7.94 11.48
#